data_AF-A0A673MW65-F1
#
_entry.id   AF-A0A673MW65-F1
#
_cell.length_a   1.000
_cell.length_b   1.000
_cell.length_c   1.000
_cell.angle_alpha   90.00
_cell.angle_beta   90.00
_cell.angle_gamma   90.00
#
_symmetry.space_group_name_H-M   'P 1'
#
loop_
_entity.id
_entity.type
_entity.pdbx_description
1 polymer ?
#
loop_
_entity_poly.entity_id
_entity_poly.type
_entity_poly.pdbx_seq_one_letter_code
_entity_poly.pdbx_strand_id
1 'polypeptide(L)'
;MYVVKDLVPDMSNFYAQYKSIEPYLKKKDESRQGQQQYLQSVEDRQKLDGLYECILCACCSTSCPSYWWNGDKYLGPAVLMQAYRWMIDSRDDYTEERLSQLQDPFSLYSCHTIMNCTRTCPKGLNPGKAIAEIKKMMATYKEKKTASA
;
A
#
# COMPACT_ATOMS: atom_id res chain seq x y z
N MET A 1 11.16 11.82 10.52
CA MET A 1 12.22 11.75 9.48
C MET A 1 13.42 12.49 10.01
N TYR A 2 14.63 11.98 9.77
CA TYR A 2 15.85 12.69 10.13
C TYR A 2 16.15 13.74 9.06
N VAL A 3 16.67 14.89 9.47
CA VAL A 3 17.09 15.95 8.55
C VAL A 3 18.50 15.63 8.09
N VAL A 4 18.72 15.50 6.78
CA VAL A 4 20.08 15.38 6.21
C VAL A 4 20.74 16.75 6.23
N LYS A 5 20.06 17.75 5.66
CA LYS A 5 20.49 19.15 5.64
C LYS A 5 19.31 20.07 5.28
N ASP A 6 19.20 21.23 5.92
CA ASP A 6 18.17 22.25 5.66
C ASP A 6 16.74 21.65 5.61
N LEU A 7 16.07 21.72 4.46
CA LEU A 7 14.73 21.18 4.22
C LEU A 7 14.76 19.79 3.53
N VAL A 8 15.91 19.13 3.50
CA VAL A 8 16.10 17.81 2.87
C VAL A 8 16.05 16.71 3.94
N PRO A 9 14.94 15.96 4.05
CA PRO A 9 14.85 14.81 4.95
C PRO A 9 15.50 13.55 4.35
N ASP A 10 15.90 12.63 5.22
CA ASP A 10 16.23 11.26 4.84
C ASP A 10 14.94 10.47 4.57
N MET A 11 14.79 10.03 3.32
CA MET A 11 13.63 9.28 2.81
C MET A 11 13.91 7.78 2.67
N SER A 12 15.08 7.29 3.11
CA SER A 12 15.52 5.91 2.89
C SER A 12 14.55 4.88 3.47
N ASN A 13 14.08 5.09 4.70
CA ASN A 13 13.07 4.22 5.33
C ASN A 13 11.75 4.20 4.55
N PHE A 14 11.27 5.37 4.12
CA PHE A 14 10.04 5.48 3.35
C PHE A 14 10.11 4.69 2.03
N TYR A 15 11.24 4.81 1.32
CA TYR A 15 11.45 4.06 0.08
C TYR A 15 11.66 2.56 0.33
N ALA A 16 12.31 2.17 1.43
CA ALA A 16 12.46 0.77 1.80
C ALA A 16 11.09 0.12 2.08
N GLN A 17 10.21 0.80 2.81
CA GLN A 17 8.82 0.35 3.05
C GLN A 17 8.00 0.30 1.76
N TYR A 18 8.20 1.24 0.83
CA TYR A 18 7.55 1.15 -0.48
C TYR A 18 8.03 -0.06 -1.29
N LYS A 19 9.33 -0.39 -1.22
CA LYS A 19 9.86 -1.59 -1.89
C LYS A 19 9.35 -2.88 -1.25
N SER A 20 9.14 -2.90 0.07
CA SER A 20 8.76 -4.12 0.78
C SER A 20 7.39 -4.65 0.32
N ILE A 21 6.46 -3.79 -0.09
CA ILE A 21 5.14 -4.20 -0.60
C ILE A 21 5.15 -4.73 -2.05
N GLU A 22 6.33 -4.86 -2.67
CA GLU A 22 6.53 -5.32 -4.05
C GLU A 22 5.59 -4.60 -5.05
N PRO A 23 5.78 -3.28 -5.28
CA PRO A 23 4.80 -2.44 -5.95
C PRO A 23 4.88 -2.55 -7.48
N TYR A 24 4.73 -3.77 -7.99
CA TYR A 24 4.71 -4.14 -9.40
C TYR A 24 3.70 -5.26 -9.63
N LEU A 25 3.30 -5.45 -10.88
CA LEU A 25 2.32 -6.46 -11.27
C LEU A 25 2.91 -7.86 -11.09
N LYS A 26 2.20 -8.75 -10.39
CA LYS A 26 2.60 -10.15 -10.21
C LYS A 26 1.54 -11.07 -10.81
N LYS A 27 1.98 -11.97 -11.69
CA LYS A 27 1.17 -13.01 -12.32
C LYS A 27 1.67 -14.38 -11.87
N LYS A 28 0.79 -15.35 -11.64
CA LYS A 28 1.23 -16.73 -11.32
C LYS A 28 1.91 -17.40 -12.52
N ASP A 29 1.44 -17.09 -13.73
CA ASP A 29 2.04 -17.51 -14.99
C ASP A 29 2.68 -16.30 -15.69
N GLU A 30 4.00 -16.26 -15.69
CA GLU A 30 4.78 -15.20 -16.32
C GLU A 30 5.21 -15.55 -17.75
N SER A 31 4.93 -16.76 -18.25
CA SER A 31 5.38 -17.22 -19.57
C SER A 31 4.84 -16.38 -20.73
N ARG A 32 3.71 -15.69 -20.52
CA ARG A 32 3.04 -14.85 -21.50
C ARG A 32 3.38 -13.35 -21.40
N GLN A 33 4.30 -12.97 -20.52
CA GLN A 33 4.72 -11.57 -20.39
C GLN A 33 5.24 -11.04 -21.73
N GLY A 34 4.75 -9.86 -22.13
CA GLY A 34 5.15 -9.19 -23.36
C GLY A 34 4.54 -9.75 -24.66
N GLN A 35 3.82 -10.88 -24.62
CA GLN A 35 3.22 -11.46 -25.83
C GLN A 35 1.98 -10.67 -26.28
N GLN A 36 1.13 -10.25 -25.34
CA GLN A 36 -0.13 -9.52 -25.58
C GLN A 36 -0.47 -8.62 -24.39
N GLN A 37 -1.44 -7.72 -24.59
CA GLN A 37 -1.98 -6.88 -23.52
C GLN A 37 -2.84 -7.73 -22.56
N TYR A 38 -2.78 -7.45 -21.27
CA TYR A 38 -3.74 -8.01 -20.32
C TYR A 38 -5.08 -7.31 -20.46
N LEU A 39 -6.15 -8.09 -20.63
CA LEU A 39 -7.51 -7.57 -20.68
C LEU A 39 -7.93 -7.08 -19.29
N GLN A 40 -8.53 -5.89 -19.25
CA GLN A 40 -9.10 -5.28 -18.06
C GLN A 40 -10.36 -4.51 -18.47
N SER A 41 -11.47 -4.75 -17.77
CA SER A 41 -12.72 -4.02 -18.01
C SER A 41 -12.58 -2.54 -17.59
N VAL A 42 -13.42 -1.67 -18.14
CA VAL A 42 -13.43 -0.25 -17.75
C VAL A 42 -13.77 -0.11 -16.26
N GLU A 43 -14.69 -0.95 -15.77
CA GLU A 43 -15.13 -1.00 -14.39
C GLU A 43 -14.01 -1.43 -13.44
N ASP A 44 -13.18 -2.41 -13.84
CA ASP A 44 -12.01 -2.81 -13.05
C ASP A 44 -10.93 -1.74 -13.05
N ARG A 45 -10.67 -1.12 -14.20
CA ARG A 45 -9.69 -0.04 -14.31
C ARG A 45 -10.10 1.16 -13.46
N GLN A 46 -11.39 1.50 -13.41
CA GLN A 46 -11.90 2.63 -12.64
C GLN A 46 -11.63 2.47 -11.13
N LYS A 47 -11.53 1.24 -10.61
CA LYS A 47 -11.17 0.98 -9.20
C LYS A 47 -9.79 1.52 -8.84
N LEU A 48 -8.90 1.73 -9.82
CA LEU A 48 -7.56 2.27 -9.60
C LEU A 48 -7.54 3.80 -9.48
N ASP A 49 -8.59 4.50 -9.92
CA ASP A 49 -8.68 5.95 -9.82
C ASP A 49 -8.69 6.39 -8.35
N GLY A 50 -7.89 7.42 -8.03
CA GLY A 50 -7.64 7.85 -6.66
C GLY A 50 -6.54 7.06 -5.94
N LEU A 51 -5.91 6.08 -6.59
CA LEU A 51 -4.80 5.29 -6.05
C LEU A 51 -3.50 5.45 -6.84
N TYR A 52 -3.52 5.32 -8.16
CA TYR A 52 -2.31 5.36 -9.00
C TYR A 52 -1.73 6.78 -9.14
N GLU A 53 -2.52 7.82 -8.86
CA GLU A 53 -2.15 9.23 -8.95
C GLU A 53 -1.26 9.68 -7.78
N CYS A 54 -0.93 8.77 -6.85
CA CYS A 54 0.00 9.01 -5.78
C CYS A 54 1.40 9.35 -6.33
N ILE A 55 1.94 10.49 -5.91
CA ILE A 55 3.25 10.97 -6.36
C ILE A 55 4.39 10.62 -5.39
N LEU A 56 4.15 9.73 -4.42
CA LEU A 56 5.12 9.30 -3.40
C LEU A 56 5.82 10.44 -2.63
N CYS A 57 5.15 11.58 -2.45
CA CYS A 57 5.69 12.76 -1.75
C CYS A 57 5.86 12.61 -0.23
N ALA A 58 5.37 11.51 0.35
CA ALA A 58 5.35 11.24 1.80
C ALA A 58 4.60 12.24 2.71
N CYS A 59 3.93 13.28 2.19
CA CYS A 59 3.17 14.25 3.00
C CYS A 59 2.15 13.57 3.91
N CYS A 60 1.42 12.59 3.40
CA CYS A 60 0.43 11.86 4.19
C CYS A 60 1.07 11.06 5.33
N SER A 61 2.20 10.36 5.08
CA SER A 61 2.90 9.58 6.11
C SER A 61 3.54 10.48 7.16
N THR A 62 4.19 11.55 6.74
CA THR A 62 4.83 12.53 7.64
C THR A 62 3.84 13.42 8.39
N SER A 63 2.55 13.38 8.06
CA SER A 63 1.48 14.01 8.84
C SER A 63 0.80 13.08 9.86
N CYS A 64 1.08 11.77 9.80
CA CYS A 64 0.37 10.75 10.56
C CYS A 64 1.07 10.49 11.91
N PRO A 65 0.41 10.74 13.06
CA PRO A 65 1.02 10.52 14.37
C PRO A 65 1.46 9.07 14.60
N SER A 66 0.70 8.08 14.15
CA SER A 66 1.13 6.66 14.24
C SER A 66 2.47 6.41 13.55
N TYR A 67 2.74 7.10 12.43
CA TYR A 67 4.01 6.99 11.70
C TYR A 67 5.14 7.78 12.37
N TRP A 68 4.83 8.81 13.16
CA TRP A 68 5.83 9.51 13.97
C TRP A 68 6.37 8.60 15.08
N TRP A 69 5.48 7.84 15.72
CA TRP A 69 5.83 6.99 16.86
C TRP A 69 6.38 5.63 16.46
N ASN A 70 5.88 5.03 15.38
CA ASN A 70 6.21 3.64 14.99
C ASN A 70 6.63 3.54 13.51
N GLY A 71 7.26 4.57 12.94
CA GLY A 71 7.60 4.62 11.51
C GLY A 71 8.61 3.57 11.06
N ASP A 72 9.26 2.85 11.98
CA ASP A 72 10.12 1.70 11.73
C ASP A 72 9.33 0.41 11.42
N LYS A 73 8.11 0.27 11.96
CA LYS A 73 7.26 -0.93 11.80
C LYS A 73 5.96 -0.66 11.04
N TYR A 74 5.31 0.47 11.31
CA TYR A 74 4.11 0.89 10.60
C TYR A 74 4.47 1.42 9.22
N LEU A 75 3.94 0.80 8.17
CA LEU A 75 4.27 1.14 6.78
C LEU A 75 3.82 2.56 6.37
N GLY A 76 2.79 3.07 7.04
CA GLY A 76 2.27 4.40 6.77
C GLY A 76 1.26 4.48 5.62
N PRO A 77 0.50 5.59 5.56
CA PRO A 77 -0.63 5.75 4.64
C PRO A 77 -0.26 5.73 3.15
N ALA A 78 0.92 6.26 2.77
CA ALA A 78 1.33 6.24 1.37
C ALA A 78 1.56 4.80 0.87
N VAL A 79 2.33 4.03 1.63
CA VAL A 79 2.71 2.65 1.29
C VAL A 79 1.47 1.76 1.33
N LEU A 80 0.64 1.87 2.36
CA LEU A 80 -0.59 1.06 2.46
C LEU A 80 -1.57 1.37 1.33
N MET A 81 -1.73 2.63 0.91
CA MET A 81 -2.55 2.95 -0.26
C MET A 81 -2.00 2.33 -1.55
N GLN A 82 -0.68 2.27 -1.70
CA GLN A 82 -0.05 1.58 -2.83
C GLN A 82 -0.15 0.06 -2.74
N ALA A 83 -0.09 -0.53 -1.55
CA ALA A 83 -0.38 -1.95 -1.36
C ALA A 83 -1.82 -2.26 -1.82
N TYR A 84 -2.78 -1.42 -1.40
CA TYR A 84 -4.18 -1.54 -1.82
C TYR A 84 -4.36 -1.40 -3.33
N ARG A 85 -3.64 -0.47 -3.96
CA ARG A 85 -3.61 -0.31 -5.42
C ARG A 85 -3.25 -1.58 -6.17
N TRP A 86 -2.40 -2.44 -5.60
CA TRP A 86 -2.04 -3.72 -6.19
C TRP A 86 -3.02 -4.83 -5.82
N MET A 87 -3.53 -4.85 -4.58
CA MET A 87 -4.50 -5.84 -4.12
C MET A 87 -5.81 -5.86 -4.92
N ILE A 88 -6.22 -4.72 -5.49
CA ILE A 88 -7.47 -4.59 -6.26
C ILE A 88 -7.26 -4.45 -7.77
N ASP A 89 -6.02 -4.49 -8.27
CA ASP A 89 -5.78 -4.53 -9.71
C ASP A 89 -6.21 -5.90 -10.22
N SER A 90 -7.22 -5.96 -11.08
CA SER A 90 -7.76 -7.24 -11.59
C SER A 90 -6.75 -8.08 -12.37
N ARG A 91 -5.59 -7.50 -12.68
CA ARG A 91 -4.49 -8.17 -13.36
C ARG A 91 -3.49 -8.81 -12.37
N ASP A 92 -3.50 -8.46 -11.08
CA ASP A 92 -2.57 -9.01 -10.09
C ASP A 92 -3.14 -10.30 -9.48
N ASP A 93 -2.32 -11.36 -9.42
CA ASP A 93 -2.74 -12.68 -8.93
C ASP A 93 -2.24 -12.97 -7.49
N TYR A 94 -1.72 -11.96 -6.78
CA TYR A 94 -1.05 -12.12 -5.48
C TYR A 94 -1.76 -11.38 -4.33
N THR A 95 -3.06 -11.13 -4.46
CA THR A 95 -3.84 -10.42 -3.43
C THR A 95 -3.74 -11.08 -2.05
N GLU A 96 -3.82 -12.42 -1.97
CA GLU A 96 -3.73 -13.14 -0.69
C GLU A 96 -2.34 -13.02 -0.05
N GLU A 97 -1.27 -13.13 -0.84
CA GLU A 97 0.10 -12.99 -0.35
C GLU A 97 0.38 -11.55 0.12
N ARG A 98 -0.11 -10.55 -0.61
CA ARG A 98 -0.01 -9.14 -0.23
C ARG A 98 -0.74 -8.86 1.09
N LEU A 99 -1.90 -9.49 1.33
CA LEU A 99 -2.60 -9.43 2.61
C LEU A 99 -1.81 -10.14 3.72
N SER A 100 -1.25 -11.33 3.46
CA SER A 100 -0.45 -12.06 4.45
C SER A 100 0.76 -11.29 4.95
N GLN A 101 1.38 -10.47 4.09
CA GLN A 101 2.51 -9.62 4.47
C GLN A 101 2.13 -8.57 5.53
N LEU A 102 0.84 -8.23 5.64
CA LEU A 102 0.31 -7.26 6.58
C LEU A 102 -0.25 -7.90 7.86
N GLN A 103 -0.15 -9.24 8.02
CA GLN A 103 -0.54 -9.95 9.25
C GLN A 103 0.51 -9.81 10.36
N ASP A 104 0.68 -8.60 10.86
CA ASP A 104 1.42 -8.37 12.09
C ASP A 104 0.81 -7.19 12.86
N PRO A 105 1.12 -7.02 14.16
CA PRO A 105 0.50 -5.98 14.99
C PRO A 105 0.74 -4.55 14.49
N PHE A 106 1.76 -4.30 13.66
CA PHE A 106 2.24 -2.97 13.36
C PHE A 106 1.99 -2.53 11.92
N SER A 107 2.37 -3.32 10.91
CA SER A 107 2.46 -2.88 9.51
C SER A 107 1.21 -2.16 9.01
N LEU A 108 0.03 -2.69 9.34
CA LEU A 108 -1.28 -2.13 9.01
C LEU A 108 -2.02 -1.62 10.25
N TYR A 109 -2.04 -2.40 11.33
CA TYR A 109 -2.96 -2.19 12.45
C TYR A 109 -2.57 -1.03 13.38
N SER A 110 -1.39 -0.42 13.19
CA SER A 110 -1.04 0.86 13.82
C SER A 110 -1.84 2.07 13.30
N CYS A 111 -2.65 1.89 12.24
CA CYS A 111 -3.58 2.95 11.80
C CYS A 111 -4.79 3.05 12.74
N HIS A 112 -4.90 4.16 13.47
CA HIS A 112 -6.03 4.48 14.37
C HIS A 112 -6.99 5.52 13.79
N THR A 113 -7.09 5.62 12.46
CA THR A 113 -8.08 6.46 11.76
C THR A 113 -8.03 7.95 12.16
N ILE A 114 -6.82 8.51 12.30
CA ILE A 114 -6.60 9.93 12.65
C ILE A 114 -6.98 10.89 11.51
N MET A 115 -6.96 10.40 10.26
CA MET A 115 -7.38 11.12 9.04
C MET A 115 -6.54 12.33 8.59
N ASN A 116 -5.44 12.67 9.28
CA ASN A 116 -4.46 13.66 8.79
C ASN A 116 -3.96 13.35 7.38
N CYS A 117 -3.75 12.06 7.08
CA CYS A 117 -3.22 11.59 5.81
C CYS A 117 -4.08 11.98 4.61
N THR A 118 -5.41 11.86 4.73
CA THR A 118 -6.36 12.27 3.69
C THR A 118 -6.46 13.80 3.62
N ARG A 119 -6.50 14.48 4.78
CA ARG A 119 -6.59 15.94 4.84
C ARG A 119 -5.41 16.64 4.15
N THR A 120 -4.20 16.13 4.33
CA THR A 120 -2.97 16.78 3.85
C THR A 120 -2.57 16.39 2.42
N CYS A 121 -3.23 15.40 1.81
CA CYS A 121 -2.78 14.88 0.52
C CYS A 121 -2.86 15.97 -0.56
N PRO A 122 -1.74 16.40 -1.17
CA PRO A 122 -1.74 17.50 -2.13
C PRO A 122 -2.43 17.13 -3.46
N LYS A 123 -2.67 15.84 -3.68
CA LYS A 123 -3.38 15.28 -4.84
C LYS A 123 -4.86 15.01 -4.56
N GLY A 124 -5.37 15.33 -3.37
CA GLY A 124 -6.76 15.07 -2.99
C GLY A 124 -7.12 13.59 -2.85
N LEU A 125 -6.12 12.71 -2.67
CA LEU A 125 -6.33 11.26 -2.55
C LEU A 125 -6.77 10.88 -1.14
N ASN A 126 -7.33 9.69 -0.98
CA ASN A 126 -7.87 9.21 0.29
C ASN A 126 -7.19 7.94 0.81
N PRO A 127 -5.94 8.04 1.31
CA PRO A 127 -5.23 6.90 1.88
C PRO A 127 -5.92 6.34 3.12
N GLY A 128 -6.63 7.16 3.92
CA GLY A 128 -7.42 6.69 5.05
C GLY A 128 -8.51 5.69 4.65
N LYS A 129 -9.24 5.98 3.55
CA LYS A 129 -10.22 5.06 2.98
C LYS A 129 -9.56 3.78 2.46
N ALA A 130 -8.45 3.89 1.73
CA ALA A 130 -7.72 2.72 1.23
C ALA A 130 -7.33 1.78 2.38
N ILE A 131 -6.75 2.31 3.46
CA ILE A 131 -6.39 1.52 4.66
C ILE A 131 -7.61 0.82 5.28
N ALA A 132 -8.77 1.49 5.34
CA ALA A 132 -9.99 0.88 5.85
C ALA A 132 -10.47 -0.28 4.96
N GLU A 133 -10.34 -0.16 3.63
CA GLU A 133 -10.65 -1.26 2.70
C GLU A 133 -9.68 -2.44 2.86
N ILE A 134 -8.39 -2.19 3.11
CA ILE A 134 -7.43 -3.26 3.47
C ILE A 134 -7.91 -3.98 4.72
N LYS A 135 -8.29 -3.26 5.79
CA LYS A 135 -8.78 -3.86 7.03
C LYS A 135 -10.02 -4.74 6.81
N LYS A 136 -10.93 -4.33 5.92
CA LYS A 136 -12.09 -5.15 5.52
C LYS A 136 -11.65 -6.42 4.81
N MET A 137 -10.73 -6.31 3.84
CA MET A 137 -10.15 -7.48 3.16
C MET A 137 -9.50 -8.43 4.17
N MET A 138 -8.70 -7.89 5.09
CA MET A 138 -8.02 -8.65 6.16
C MET A 138 -8.98 -9.41 7.08
N ALA A 139 -10.18 -8.87 7.32
CA ALA A 139 -11.19 -9.52 8.15
C ALA A 139 -11.99 -10.61 7.40
N THR A 140 -11.91 -10.65 6.07
CA THR A 140 -12.72 -11.56 5.22
C THR A 140 -11.92 -12.63 4.50
N TYR A 141 -10.65 -12.39 4.21
CA TYR A 141 -9.84 -13.35 3.49
C TYR A 141 -9.52 -14.56 4.38
N LYS A 142 -9.51 -15.74 3.77
CA LYS A 142 -9.22 -16.99 4.45
C LYS A 142 -7.77 -17.33 4.17
N GLU A 143 -6.96 -17.36 5.21
CA GLU A 143 -5.59 -17.84 5.10
C GLU A 143 -5.63 -19.31 4.67
N LYS A 144 -5.07 -19.62 3.50
CA LYS A 144 -4.65 -20.99 3.23
C LYS A 144 -3.49 -21.25 4.17
N LYS A 145 -3.74 -21.96 5.27
CA LYS A 145 -2.66 -22.51 6.11
C LYS A 145 -1.70 -23.23 5.18
N THR A 146 -0.54 -22.63 4.92
CA THR A 146 0.57 -23.30 4.29
C THR A 146 0.90 -24.46 5.23
N ALA A 147 0.69 -25.69 4.78
CA ALA A 147 1.12 -26.86 5.53
C ALA A 147 2.61 -26.70 5.77
N SER A 148 2.98 -26.38 7.02
CA SER A 148 4.36 -26.34 7.46
C SER A 148 4.95 -27.73 7.25
N ALA A 149 5.96 -27.82 6.40
CA ALA A 149 6.86 -28.97 6.31
C ALA A 149 7.73 -29.05 7.58
#